data_AF-A0A7V5VJN9-F1
#
_entry.id   AF-A0A7V5VJN9-F1
#
_cell.length_a   1.000
_cell.length_b   1.000
_cell.length_c   1.000
_cell.angle_alpha   90.00
_cell.angle_beta   90.00
_cell.angle_gamma   90.00
#
_symmetry.space_group_name_H-M   'P 1'
#
loop_
_entity.id
_entity.type
_entity.pdbx_description
1 polymer ?
#
loop_
_entity_poly.entity_id
_entity_poly.type
_entity_poly.pdbx_seq_one_letter_code
_entity_poly.pdbx_strand_id
1 'polypeptide(L)'
;PNSKLVFIVPTTWLILDDFSRLRQFLAERGRVEVFYVGRVFPKVNVSAVVLRFTLGGRGLALYDMANGGWRIANGEGRGTDSEVTPIVTSSVAISPSPPNPLSRVAGEGEPNAQHMQAAPLSHAVGEGPGVRAEDSRRRPNGGFAVSKPTYAGELIRFETPEWLEFEQSGAPLGELFHIHFAARSPEFRNSGLVRTAPQAGDVPVLTGRNLAAGQINYETCYSGWWMRREDGVKLRRFYGAPHLVVGHTKGMRLVCAVDWRCYPWREEYHLMPREGVQVDWGALERYLNGEQVQAYLQALYRDFTPHLTKTMLERVPVPLSALL
;
A
#
# COMPACT_ATOMS: atom_id res chain seq x y z
N PRO A 1 36.29 3.00 10.53
CA PRO A 1 35.98 2.28 9.26
C PRO A 1 35.50 0.85 9.56
N ASN A 2 34.55 0.31 8.81
CA ASN A 2 33.96 -1.04 8.98
C ASN A 2 33.16 -1.29 10.29
N SER A 3 32.86 -0.24 11.06
CA SER A 3 31.98 -0.33 12.23
C SER A 3 30.54 -0.61 11.79
N LYS A 4 29.81 -1.39 12.59
CA LYS A 4 28.41 -1.78 12.31
C LYS A 4 27.45 -1.08 13.26
N LEU A 5 26.34 -0.60 12.72
CA LEU A 5 25.15 -0.14 13.44
C LEU A 5 24.01 -1.12 13.14
N VAL A 6 23.30 -1.55 14.18
CA VAL A 6 22.13 -2.43 14.04
C VAL A 6 20.98 -1.85 14.85
N PHE A 7 19.92 -1.40 14.17
CA PHE A 7 18.71 -0.85 14.81
C PHE A 7 17.46 -1.57 14.31
N ILE A 8 16.44 -1.60 15.17
CA ILE A 8 15.07 -1.96 14.76
C ILE A 8 14.29 -0.66 14.66
N VAL A 9 13.76 -0.37 13.47
CA VAL A 9 13.08 0.90 13.16
C VAL A 9 11.80 0.65 12.37
N PRO A 10 10.83 1.59 12.39
CA PRO A 10 9.67 1.51 11.50
C PRO A 10 10.08 1.44 10.03
N THR A 11 9.26 0.82 9.19
CA THR A 11 9.48 0.71 7.72
C THR A 11 9.27 2.02 6.96
N THR A 12 8.76 3.06 7.60
CA THR A 12 8.38 4.33 6.95
C THR A 12 9.54 5.03 6.24
N TRP A 13 10.76 4.95 6.77
CA TRP A 13 11.93 5.60 6.17
C TRP A 13 12.35 5.03 4.81
N LEU A 14 11.87 3.84 4.47
CA LEU A 14 12.12 3.20 3.18
C LEU A 14 11.48 3.98 2.02
N ILE A 15 10.35 4.65 2.27
CA ILE A 15 9.52 5.23 1.20
C ILE A 15 9.02 6.65 1.42
N LEU A 16 9.01 7.18 2.65
CA LEU A 16 8.56 8.56 2.89
C LEU A 16 9.63 9.60 2.51
N ASP A 17 9.21 10.72 1.93
CA ASP A 17 10.10 11.79 1.46
C ASP A 17 10.83 12.49 2.61
N ASP A 18 10.23 12.55 3.79
CA ASP A 18 10.85 13.07 5.04
C ASP A 18 12.19 12.38 5.35
N PHE A 19 12.37 11.14 4.88
CA PHE A 19 13.58 10.34 5.08
C PHE A 19 14.48 10.25 3.85
N SER A 20 14.22 11.02 2.79
CA SER A 20 15.08 11.07 1.59
C SER A 20 16.54 11.37 1.92
N ARG A 21 16.80 12.38 2.76
CA ARG A 21 18.14 12.75 3.21
C ARG A 21 18.79 11.67 4.08
N LEU A 22 18.01 10.95 4.89
CA LEU A 22 18.51 9.82 5.65
C LEU A 22 18.96 8.68 4.72
N ARG A 23 18.14 8.34 3.71
CA ARG A 23 18.48 7.32 2.73
C ARG A 23 19.74 7.67 1.93
N GLN A 24 19.87 8.92 1.48
CA GLN A 24 21.07 9.42 0.79
C GLN A 24 22.30 9.34 1.69
N PHE A 25 22.19 9.82 2.93
CA PHE A 25 23.29 9.74 3.90
C PHE A 25 23.77 8.29 4.11
N LEU A 26 22.83 7.35 4.29
CA LEU A 26 23.19 5.94 4.45
C LEU A 26 23.87 5.38 3.19
N ALA A 27 23.36 5.71 2.00
CA ALA A 27 23.91 5.27 0.72
C ALA A 27 25.34 5.78 0.47
N GLU A 28 25.61 7.05 0.81
CA GLU A 28 26.91 7.68 0.63
C GLU A 28 27.97 7.17 1.63
N ARG A 29 27.54 6.83 2.85
CA ARG A 29 28.46 6.53 3.95
C ARG A 29 28.79 5.05 4.10
N GLY A 30 28.05 4.14 3.48
CA GLY A 30 28.36 2.72 3.60
C GLY A 30 27.38 1.74 2.98
N ARG A 31 27.52 0.48 3.39
CA ARG A 31 26.65 -0.63 2.97
C ARG A 31 25.38 -0.64 3.82
N VAL A 32 24.22 -0.67 3.15
CA VAL A 32 22.90 -0.71 3.77
C VAL A 32 22.30 -2.10 3.61
N GLU A 33 21.84 -2.68 4.71
CA GLU A 33 21.15 -3.97 4.72
C GLU A 33 19.87 -3.85 5.53
N VAL A 34 18.75 -4.23 4.92
CA VAL A 34 17.41 -4.05 5.47
C VAL A 34 16.75 -5.41 5.56
N PHE A 35 16.37 -5.83 6.76
CA PHE A 35 15.65 -7.07 6.99
C PHE A 35 14.22 -6.71 7.37
N TYR A 36 13.29 -6.92 6.45
CA TYR A 36 11.87 -6.66 6.70
C TYR A 36 11.27 -7.75 7.58
N VAL A 37 10.67 -7.34 8.70
CA VAL A 37 10.16 -8.27 9.71
C VAL A 37 8.65 -8.17 9.88
N GLY A 38 8.02 -7.14 9.30
CA GLY A 38 6.59 -6.89 9.44
C GLY A 38 6.22 -6.41 10.85
N ARG A 39 4.99 -6.75 11.29
CA ARG A 39 4.42 -6.30 12.58
C ARG A 39 4.79 -7.26 13.71
N VAL A 40 6.03 -7.18 14.16
CA VAL A 40 6.57 -8.08 15.20
C VAL A 40 6.33 -7.60 16.63
N PHE A 41 5.91 -6.35 16.83
CA PHE A 41 5.72 -5.78 18.16
C PHE A 41 4.27 -5.95 18.64
N PRO A 42 4.00 -6.76 19.67
CA PRO A 42 2.65 -6.94 20.19
C PRO A 42 2.06 -5.61 20.67
N LYS A 43 0.77 -5.39 20.41
CA LYS A 43 0.00 -4.20 20.83
C LYS A 43 0.46 -2.86 20.23
N VAL A 44 1.44 -2.87 19.33
CA VAL A 44 1.88 -1.67 18.61
C VAL A 44 1.58 -1.86 17.13
N ASN A 45 0.80 -0.97 16.54
CA ASN A 45 0.46 -1.02 15.11
C ASN A 45 1.60 -0.42 14.26
N VAL A 46 2.74 -1.10 14.20
CA VAL A 46 3.92 -0.67 13.45
C VAL A 46 4.53 -1.84 12.68
N SER A 47 4.82 -1.62 11.39
CA SER A 47 5.64 -2.51 10.59
C SER A 47 7.11 -2.09 10.75
N ALA A 48 8.00 -3.05 10.95
CA ALA A 48 9.39 -2.80 11.30
C ALA A 48 10.38 -3.49 10.35
N VAL A 49 11.60 -2.96 10.37
CA VAL A 49 12.79 -3.57 9.77
C VAL A 49 13.93 -3.58 10.77
N VAL A 50 14.83 -4.55 10.63
CA VAL A 50 16.19 -4.42 11.16
C VAL A 50 17.03 -3.71 10.10
N LEU A 51 17.60 -2.57 10.45
CA LEU A 51 18.63 -1.90 9.66
C LEU A 51 20.00 -2.34 10.16
N ARG A 52 20.79 -2.99 9.31
CA ARG A 52 22.23 -3.20 9.50
C ARG A 52 22.98 -2.28 8.57
N PHE A 53 23.71 -1.33 9.14
CA PHE A 53 24.54 -0.39 8.40
C PHE A 53 26.01 -0.66 8.72
N THR A 54 26.85 -0.80 7.69
CA THR A 54 28.31 -0.92 7.85
C THR A 54 28.96 0.35 7.30
N LEU A 55 29.73 1.04 8.13
CA LEU A 55 30.46 2.25 7.73
C LEU A 55 31.56 1.89 6.73
N GLY A 56 31.50 2.47 5.53
CA GLY A 56 32.32 2.06 4.39
C GLY A 56 31.66 0.94 3.55
N GLY A 57 32.18 0.73 2.34
CA GLY A 57 31.48 -0.06 1.32
C GLY A 57 30.36 0.75 0.63
N ARG A 58 29.51 0.07 -0.13
CA ARG A 58 28.40 0.69 -0.87
C ARG A 58 27.31 -0.32 -1.20
N GLY A 59 26.13 0.19 -1.54
CA GLY A 59 25.01 -0.59 -2.05
C GLY A 59 24.01 -0.99 -0.97
N LEU A 60 22.89 -1.54 -1.44
CA LEU A 60 21.75 -1.97 -0.65
C LEU A 60 21.49 -3.46 -0.83
N ALA A 61 21.11 -4.12 0.26
CA ALA A 61 20.57 -5.46 0.27
C ALA A 61 19.28 -5.50 1.10
N LEU A 62 18.17 -5.92 0.49
CA LEU A 62 16.87 -6.06 1.14
C LEU A 62 16.54 -7.55 1.28
N TYR A 63 16.09 -7.93 2.47
CA TYR A 63 15.70 -9.30 2.82
C TYR A 63 14.24 -9.32 3.27
N ASP A 64 13.49 -10.33 2.83
CA ASP A 64 12.14 -10.60 3.34
C ASP A 64 12.21 -11.67 4.44
N MET A 65 12.01 -11.26 5.69
CA MET A 65 12.02 -12.15 6.86
C MET A 65 10.62 -12.35 7.45
N ALA A 66 9.58 -11.76 6.86
CA ALA A 66 8.23 -11.78 7.43
C ALA A 66 7.61 -13.19 7.45
N ASN A 67 8.07 -14.08 6.57
CA ASN A 67 7.60 -15.47 6.48
C ASN A 67 8.57 -16.49 7.09
N GLY A 68 9.70 -16.05 7.65
CA GLY A 68 10.75 -16.92 8.18
C GLY A 68 10.49 -17.36 9.62
N GLY A 69 10.81 -18.62 9.93
CA GLY A 69 10.90 -19.09 11.30
C GLY A 69 12.08 -18.41 12.01
N TRP A 70 11.81 -17.61 13.02
CA TRP A 70 12.83 -17.01 13.88
C TRP A 70 13.47 -18.10 14.75
N ARG A 71 14.81 -18.19 14.76
CA ARG A 71 15.53 -18.90 15.82
C ARG A 71 16.21 -17.89 16.72
N ILE A 72 15.95 -18.00 18.02
CA ILE A 72 16.73 -17.31 19.04
C ILE A 72 18.11 -17.96 19.03
N ALA A 73 19.14 -17.22 18.64
CA ALA A 73 20.52 -17.64 18.85
C ALA A 73 20.80 -17.50 20.36
N ASN A 74 20.46 -18.51 21.15
CA ASN A 74 20.98 -18.62 22.50
C ASN A 74 22.49 -18.80 22.36
N GLY A 75 23.25 -17.83 22.86
CA GLY A 75 24.70 -17.77 22.77
C GLY A 75 25.36 -18.86 23.61
N GLU A 76 25.35 -20.09 23.12
CA GLU A 76 26.24 -21.16 23.56
C GLU A 76 27.12 -21.57 22.38
N GLY A 77 28.20 -20.83 22.17
CA GLY A 77 29.16 -21.15 21.12
C GLY A 77 30.17 -20.04 20.90
N ARG A 78 31.39 -20.23 21.42
CA ARG A 78 32.54 -19.35 21.18
C ARG A 78 32.79 -19.20 19.68
N GLY A 79 32.86 -17.95 19.23
CA GLY A 79 33.69 -17.45 18.12
C GLY A 79 33.62 -18.19 16.78
N THR A 80 32.81 -17.66 15.85
CA THR A 80 33.17 -17.16 14.50
C THR A 80 31.87 -16.81 13.79
N ASP A 81 31.78 -15.59 13.26
CA ASP A 81 30.69 -15.03 12.44
C ASP A 81 29.24 -15.40 12.80
N SER A 82 28.54 -14.46 13.43
CA SER A 82 27.08 -14.47 13.58
C SER A 82 26.41 -14.30 12.21
N GLU A 83 26.34 -15.39 11.45
CA GLU A 83 25.58 -15.45 10.21
C GLU A 83 24.08 -15.50 10.57
N VAL A 84 23.37 -14.41 10.30
CA VAL A 84 21.90 -14.43 10.27
C VAL A 84 21.52 -15.06 8.94
N THR A 85 21.37 -16.38 8.92
CA THR A 85 20.86 -17.10 7.75
C THR A 85 19.33 -17.14 7.81
N PRO A 86 18.61 -16.68 6.77
CA PRO A 86 17.17 -16.90 6.69
C PRO A 86 16.88 -18.41 6.62
N ILE A 87 16.02 -18.89 7.53
CA ILE A 87 15.62 -20.30 7.56
C ILE A 87 14.51 -20.50 6.54
N VAL A 88 14.83 -21.26 5.49
CA VAL A 88 13.86 -21.79 4.52
C VAL A 88 13.13 -22.95 5.19
N THR A 89 11.85 -22.77 5.52
CA THR A 89 10.97 -23.91 5.75
C THR A 89 10.35 -24.30 4.41
N SER A 90 10.59 -25.56 4.01
CA SER A 90 9.86 -26.18 2.91
C SER A 90 8.36 -26.17 3.22
N SER A 91 7.59 -25.64 2.27
CA SER A 91 6.13 -25.56 2.17
C SER A 91 5.32 -26.53 3.03
N VAL A 92 4.37 -25.97 3.82
CA VAL A 92 3.08 -26.60 4.11
C VAL A 92 2.01 -25.70 3.49
N ALA A 93 1.16 -26.27 2.65
CA ALA A 93 0.04 -25.59 2.03
C ALA A 93 -0.93 -25.07 3.11
N ILE A 94 -1.25 -23.77 3.09
CA ILE A 94 -2.30 -23.19 3.94
C ILE A 94 -3.34 -22.59 3.01
N SER A 95 -4.55 -23.16 3.05
CA SER A 95 -5.75 -22.64 2.41
C SER A 95 -6.09 -21.23 2.93
N PRO A 96 -6.68 -20.34 2.11
CA PRO A 96 -7.01 -18.99 2.54
C PRO A 96 -8.02 -19.03 3.70
N SER A 97 -7.64 -18.44 4.82
CA SER A 97 -8.57 -18.19 5.93
C SER A 97 -9.56 -17.09 5.52
N PRO A 98 -10.85 -17.18 5.91
CA PRO A 98 -11.84 -16.16 5.60
C PRO A 98 -11.54 -14.86 6.36
N PRO A 99 -12.00 -13.70 5.86
CA PRO A 99 -11.78 -12.42 6.52
C PRO A 99 -12.51 -12.36 7.86
N ASN A 100 -11.84 -11.83 8.89
CA ASN A 100 -12.44 -11.58 10.20
C ASN A 100 -13.61 -10.59 10.09
N PRO A 101 -14.78 -10.88 10.68
CA PRO A 101 -15.90 -9.96 10.71
C PRO A 101 -15.64 -8.78 11.66
N LEU A 102 -16.08 -7.61 11.22
CA LEU A 102 -16.13 -6.38 12.00
C LEU A 102 -16.96 -6.60 13.27
N SER A 103 -16.42 -6.18 14.41
CA SER A 103 -17.08 -6.15 15.72
C SER A 103 -18.47 -5.49 15.66
N ARG A 104 -19.53 -6.26 15.92
CA ARG A 104 -20.84 -5.77 16.35
C ARG A 104 -21.04 -6.13 17.82
N VAL A 105 -21.43 -5.14 18.61
CA VAL A 105 -21.87 -5.27 20.00
C VAL A 105 -23.40 -5.38 20.02
N ALA A 106 -23.86 -6.23 20.95
CA ALA A 106 -25.19 -6.35 21.57
C ALA A 106 -26.34 -7.08 20.83
N GLY A 107 -26.88 -8.09 21.52
CA GLY A 107 -28.33 -8.28 21.68
C GLY A 107 -28.94 -9.58 21.15
N GLU A 108 -29.13 -10.54 22.07
CA GLU A 108 -30.32 -11.43 22.22
C GLU A 108 -30.67 -12.49 21.16
N GLY A 109 -30.87 -13.74 21.66
CA GLY A 109 -31.88 -14.68 21.14
C GLY A 109 -31.42 -15.91 20.35
N GLU A 110 -31.10 -17.01 21.04
CA GLU A 110 -31.28 -18.39 20.52
C GLU A 110 -32.79 -18.78 20.62
N PRO A 111 -33.33 -19.77 19.86
CA PRO A 111 -32.77 -21.14 19.80
C PRO A 111 -33.02 -22.02 18.53
N ASN A 112 -32.29 -23.15 18.52
CA ASN A 112 -32.61 -24.51 18.02
C ASN A 112 -32.95 -24.79 16.54
N ALA A 113 -32.20 -25.70 15.90
CA ALA A 113 -32.59 -27.12 15.67
C ALA A 113 -31.73 -27.84 14.60
N GLN A 114 -31.26 -29.05 14.96
CA GLN A 114 -31.25 -30.32 14.19
C GLN A 114 -30.60 -30.41 12.79
N HIS A 115 -29.52 -31.18 12.62
CA HIS A 115 -29.45 -32.64 12.30
C HIS A 115 -29.52 -32.95 10.79
N MET A 116 -28.42 -33.44 10.19
CA MET A 116 -28.37 -34.67 9.34
C MET A 116 -26.95 -34.95 8.79
N GLN A 117 -26.50 -36.19 9.04
CA GLN A 117 -25.44 -36.95 8.36
C GLN A 117 -25.97 -37.38 6.95
N ALA A 118 -25.26 -37.93 5.95
CA ALA A 118 -23.99 -38.63 5.80
C ALA A 118 -23.58 -38.67 4.29
N ALA A 119 -22.36 -39.15 4.01
CA ALA A 119 -21.72 -39.49 2.71
C ALA A 119 -22.34 -40.78 2.06
N PRO A 120 -21.79 -41.48 0.99
CA PRO A 120 -20.44 -41.42 0.39
C PRO A 120 -20.19 -41.84 -1.11
N LEU A 121 -18.91 -41.72 -1.51
CA LEU A 121 -18.06 -42.58 -2.41
C LEU A 121 -18.40 -42.83 -3.90
N SER A 122 -17.39 -42.61 -4.79
CA SER A 122 -16.74 -43.71 -5.54
C SER A 122 -15.54 -43.24 -6.40
N HIS A 123 -14.62 -44.19 -6.60
CA HIS A 123 -13.29 -44.12 -7.21
C HIS A 123 -13.30 -43.98 -8.74
N ALA A 124 -12.22 -43.41 -9.30
CA ALA A 124 -11.58 -43.97 -10.51
C ALA A 124 -10.11 -43.53 -10.59
N VAL A 125 -9.25 -44.53 -10.78
CA VAL A 125 -7.79 -44.48 -10.98
C VAL A 125 -7.51 -44.50 -12.48
N GLY A 126 -6.48 -43.78 -12.94
CA GLY A 126 -5.95 -43.91 -14.29
C GLY A 126 -4.56 -43.27 -14.41
N GLU A 127 -3.52 -44.09 -14.34
CA GLU A 127 -2.13 -43.72 -14.65
C GLU A 127 -1.86 -43.81 -16.17
N GLY A 128 -1.04 -42.91 -16.69
CA GLY A 128 -0.50 -42.94 -18.07
C GLY A 128 0.46 -41.78 -18.34
N PRO A 129 1.48 -41.94 -19.21
CA PRO A 129 2.88 -41.71 -18.83
C PRO A 129 3.46 -40.35 -19.25
N GLY A 130 4.65 -40.07 -18.69
CA GLY A 130 5.29 -38.78 -18.69
C GLY A 130 5.82 -38.28 -20.04
N VAL A 131 5.77 -36.96 -20.19
CA VAL A 131 6.74 -36.18 -20.97
C VAL A 131 7.24 -35.09 -20.03
N ARG A 132 8.52 -35.18 -19.67
CA ARG A 132 9.24 -34.19 -18.86
C ARG A 132 9.39 -32.92 -19.68
N ALA A 133 8.64 -31.88 -19.33
CA ALA A 133 9.03 -30.50 -19.61
C ALA A 133 9.72 -29.96 -18.35
N GLU A 134 10.94 -29.47 -18.53
CA GLU A 134 11.80 -28.96 -17.47
C GLU A 134 11.13 -27.79 -16.73
N ASP A 135 10.72 -28.08 -15.49
CA ASP A 135 10.24 -27.08 -14.54
C ASP A 135 11.43 -26.23 -14.05
N SER A 136 11.59 -25.06 -14.67
CA SER A 136 12.58 -24.05 -14.32
C SER A 136 12.19 -23.21 -13.09
N ARG A 137 11.21 -23.63 -12.28
CA ARG A 137 10.75 -22.88 -11.09
C ARG A 137 11.30 -23.38 -9.75
N ARG A 138 12.54 -23.86 -9.71
CA ARG A 138 13.26 -24.05 -8.44
C ARG A 138 14.23 -22.89 -8.20
N ARG A 139 13.86 -21.99 -7.29
CA ARG A 139 14.86 -21.29 -6.46
C ARG A 139 14.52 -21.43 -4.98
N PRO A 140 14.98 -22.49 -4.29
CA PRO A 140 15.21 -22.45 -2.87
C PRO A 140 16.64 -21.96 -2.62
N ASN A 141 16.82 -20.85 -1.90
CA ASN A 141 17.94 -20.56 -1.00
C ASN A 141 17.88 -19.10 -0.56
N GLY A 142 18.29 -18.83 0.68
CA GLY A 142 18.27 -17.56 1.43
C GLY A 142 18.94 -16.33 0.80
N GLY A 143 18.54 -15.96 -0.41
CA GLY A 143 19.02 -14.80 -1.15
C GLY A 143 18.27 -13.52 -0.83
N PHE A 144 18.90 -12.39 -1.14
CA PHE A 144 18.29 -11.07 -1.06
C PHE A 144 16.99 -11.03 -1.88
N ALA A 145 15.95 -10.39 -1.33
CA ALA A 145 14.76 -10.03 -2.09
C ALA A 145 15.12 -8.98 -3.16
N VAL A 146 15.98 -8.01 -2.82
CA VAL A 146 16.53 -7.02 -3.74
C VAL A 146 18.00 -6.73 -3.41
N SER A 147 18.84 -6.58 -4.43
CA SER A 147 20.23 -6.14 -4.29
C SER A 147 20.51 -5.00 -5.26
N LYS A 148 20.99 -3.86 -4.75
CA LYS A 148 21.37 -2.69 -5.54
C LYS A 148 22.83 -2.34 -5.26
N PRO A 149 23.79 -2.77 -6.09
CA PRO A 149 25.22 -2.47 -5.89
C PRO A 149 25.55 -0.97 -5.89
N THR A 150 24.71 -0.17 -6.56
CA THR A 150 24.86 1.28 -6.74
C THR A 150 23.67 2.06 -6.14
N TYR A 151 23.18 1.63 -4.98
CA TYR A 151 22.14 2.36 -4.25
C TYR A 151 22.59 3.79 -3.92
N ALA A 152 21.75 4.77 -4.22
CA ALA A 152 22.04 6.20 -4.10
C ALA A 152 21.03 6.94 -3.19
N GLY A 153 20.22 6.20 -2.44
CA GLY A 153 19.22 6.77 -1.53
C GLY A 153 17.81 6.89 -2.13
N GLU A 154 17.57 6.28 -3.29
CA GLU A 154 16.24 6.12 -3.84
C GLU A 154 15.31 5.29 -2.92
N LEU A 155 14.03 5.14 -3.27
CA LEU A 155 13.09 4.36 -2.47
C LEU A 155 13.53 2.89 -2.38
N ILE A 156 13.33 2.30 -1.21
CA ILE A 156 13.57 0.88 -0.98
C ILE A 156 12.22 0.15 -1.08
N ARG A 157 12.10 -0.75 -2.06
CA ARG A 157 10.87 -1.48 -2.39
C ARG A 157 11.19 -2.95 -2.68
N PHE A 158 10.19 -3.82 -2.58
CA PHE A 158 10.27 -5.23 -2.96
C PHE A 158 10.10 -5.42 -4.47
N GLU A 159 11.03 -4.88 -5.23
CA GLU A 159 11.00 -4.89 -6.70
C GLU A 159 11.22 -6.30 -7.25
N THR A 160 10.46 -6.67 -8.26
CA THR A 160 10.68 -7.87 -9.09
C THR A 160 10.74 -7.44 -10.56
N PRO A 161 11.39 -8.22 -11.45
CA PRO A 161 11.39 -7.91 -12.89
C PRO A 161 9.98 -7.70 -13.44
N GLU A 162 9.03 -8.54 -13.04
CA GLU A 162 7.61 -8.44 -13.41
C GLU A 162 6.99 -7.08 -13.04
N TRP A 163 7.16 -6.61 -11.81
CA TRP A 163 6.57 -5.34 -11.39
C TRP A 163 7.29 -4.12 -11.95
N LEU A 164 8.59 -4.24 -12.25
CA LEU A 164 9.33 -3.20 -12.96
C LEU A 164 8.89 -3.11 -14.43
N GLU A 165 8.62 -4.24 -15.09
CA GLU A 165 8.03 -4.27 -16.43
C GLU A 165 6.61 -3.70 -16.43
N PHE A 166 5.81 -4.00 -15.40
CA PHE A 166 4.51 -3.39 -15.21
C PHE A 166 4.59 -1.86 -15.05
N GLU A 167 5.53 -1.32 -14.26
CA GLU A 167 5.77 0.13 -14.18
C GLU A 167 6.09 0.76 -15.54
N GLN A 168 6.73 0.02 -16.45
CA GLN A 168 7.11 0.48 -17.79
C GLN A 168 5.98 0.32 -18.82
N SER A 169 4.92 -0.42 -18.50
CA SER A 169 3.82 -0.71 -19.43
C SER A 169 2.88 0.47 -19.69
N GLY A 170 3.02 1.56 -18.93
CA GLY A 170 2.18 2.75 -19.03
C GLY A 170 2.88 4.01 -18.55
N ALA A 171 2.25 5.16 -18.74
CA ALA A 171 2.77 6.44 -18.27
C ALA A 171 2.53 6.56 -16.74
N PRO A 172 3.50 7.00 -15.94
CA PRO A 172 3.31 7.21 -14.51
C PRO A 172 2.20 8.23 -14.24
N LEU A 173 1.32 7.94 -13.28
CA LEU A 173 0.22 8.83 -12.89
C LEU A 173 0.68 10.26 -12.58
N GLY A 174 1.87 10.42 -11.97
CA GLY A 174 2.44 11.73 -11.64
C GLY A 174 2.87 12.57 -12.87
N GLU A 175 3.14 11.91 -13.99
CA GLU A 175 3.43 12.56 -15.28
C GLU A 175 2.17 12.99 -16.01
N LEU A 176 1.02 12.38 -15.72
CA LEU A 176 -0.26 12.67 -16.36
C LEU A 176 -1.12 13.64 -15.54
N PHE A 177 -1.00 13.63 -14.21
CA PHE A 177 -1.86 14.38 -13.32
C PHE A 177 -1.07 15.31 -12.37
N HIS A 178 -1.65 16.47 -12.11
CA HIS A 178 -1.36 17.20 -10.89
C HIS A 178 -2.07 16.51 -9.72
N ILE A 179 -1.29 16.04 -8.75
CA ILE A 179 -1.80 15.38 -7.55
C ILE A 179 -1.82 16.38 -6.40
N HIS A 180 -3.01 16.83 -6.03
CA HIS A 180 -3.23 17.74 -4.92
C HIS A 180 -3.71 16.98 -3.68
N PHE A 181 -3.56 17.61 -2.52
CA PHE A 181 -4.24 17.18 -1.30
C PHE A 181 -5.42 18.11 -1.00
N ALA A 182 -6.47 17.56 -0.41
CA ALA A 182 -7.63 18.33 0.04
C ALA A 182 -7.27 19.50 0.97
N ALA A 183 -8.17 20.48 1.08
CA ALA A 183 -8.03 21.51 2.10
C ALA A 183 -8.04 20.89 3.51
N ARG A 184 -7.18 21.37 4.40
CA ARG A 184 -7.02 20.80 5.74
C ARG A 184 -8.04 21.40 6.71
N SER A 185 -8.28 20.69 7.81
CA SER A 185 -9.20 21.12 8.88
C SER A 185 -9.02 22.59 9.33
N PRO A 186 -7.80 23.12 9.51
CA PRO A 186 -7.62 24.53 9.86
C PRO A 186 -8.09 25.50 8.77
N GLU A 187 -7.92 25.15 7.50
CA GLU A 187 -8.32 25.99 6.37
C GLU A 187 -9.84 26.11 6.29
N PHE A 188 -10.56 25.00 6.47
CA PHE A 188 -12.03 25.03 6.58
C PHE A 188 -12.49 25.91 7.74
N ARG A 189 -11.94 25.73 8.94
CA ARG A 189 -12.32 26.52 10.12
C ARG A 189 -12.07 28.01 9.94
N ASN A 190 -10.93 28.37 9.37
CA ASN A 190 -10.53 29.77 9.20
C ASN A 190 -11.22 30.47 8.02
N SER A 191 -11.88 29.71 7.12
CA SER A 191 -12.55 30.28 5.95
C SER A 191 -13.84 31.05 6.28
N GLY A 192 -14.49 30.74 7.41
CA GLY A 192 -15.83 31.25 7.70
C GLY A 192 -16.94 30.67 6.80
N LEU A 193 -16.63 29.69 5.94
CA LEU A 193 -17.58 29.12 4.98
C LEU A 193 -18.35 27.91 5.52
N VAL A 194 -17.85 27.28 6.59
CA VAL A 194 -18.41 26.05 7.16
C VAL A 194 -19.40 26.31 8.29
N ARG A 195 -20.39 25.43 8.39
CA ARG A 195 -21.40 25.36 9.47
C ARG A 195 -21.43 23.97 10.06
N THR A 196 -21.85 23.84 11.32
CA THR A 196 -22.00 22.55 12.00
C THR A 196 -23.41 21.95 11.88
N ALA A 197 -24.37 22.72 11.36
CA ALA A 197 -25.70 22.27 11.00
C ALA A 197 -26.01 22.69 9.55
N PRO A 198 -26.66 21.82 8.75
CA PRO A 198 -26.97 22.13 7.36
C PRO A 198 -28.03 23.22 7.24
N GLN A 199 -27.88 24.09 6.25
CA GLN A 199 -28.96 24.93 5.72
C GLN A 199 -29.44 24.39 4.37
N ALA A 200 -30.58 24.89 3.88
CA ALA A 200 -31.07 24.55 2.55
C ALA A 200 -30.02 24.88 1.49
N GLY A 201 -29.63 23.88 0.69
CA GLY A 201 -28.60 24.01 -0.35
C GLY A 201 -27.17 23.73 0.13
N ASP A 202 -26.93 23.55 1.43
CA ASP A 202 -25.62 23.12 1.90
C ASP A 202 -25.37 21.63 1.57
N VAL A 203 -24.09 21.32 1.35
CA VAL A 203 -23.58 19.97 1.13
C VAL A 203 -22.58 19.60 2.23
N PRO A 204 -22.42 18.31 2.58
CA PRO A 204 -21.41 17.90 3.53
C PRO A 204 -20.00 18.13 2.97
N VAL A 205 -19.08 18.57 3.83
CA VAL A 205 -17.65 18.50 3.55
C VAL A 205 -17.21 17.05 3.67
N LEU A 206 -16.79 16.47 2.56
CA LEU A 206 -16.48 15.05 2.44
C LEU A 206 -15.13 14.71 3.10
N THR A 207 -15.00 13.45 3.51
CA THR A 207 -13.82 12.87 4.16
C THR A 207 -13.48 11.54 3.50
N GLY A 208 -12.41 10.88 3.94
CA GLY A 208 -12.12 9.54 3.44
C GLY A 208 -13.25 8.55 3.69
N ARG A 209 -14.11 8.73 4.70
CA ARG A 209 -15.27 7.86 4.93
C ARG A 209 -16.35 7.95 3.85
N ASN A 210 -16.35 9.02 3.06
CA ASN A 210 -17.27 9.20 1.95
C ASN A 210 -16.81 8.48 0.67
N LEU A 211 -15.54 8.07 0.60
CA LEU A 211 -14.95 7.45 -0.58
C LEU A 211 -14.95 5.92 -0.51
N ALA A 212 -15.49 5.29 -1.54
CA ALA A 212 -15.41 3.86 -1.83
C ALA A 212 -14.95 3.64 -3.29
N ALA A 213 -14.62 2.40 -3.66
CA ALA A 213 -14.17 2.09 -5.01
C ALA A 213 -15.30 2.35 -6.02
N GLY A 214 -15.09 3.32 -6.91
CA GLY A 214 -16.05 3.76 -7.91
C GLY A 214 -17.28 4.48 -7.36
N GLN A 215 -17.29 4.86 -6.09
CA GLN A 215 -18.44 5.49 -5.46
C GLN A 215 -18.07 6.56 -4.44
N ILE A 216 -18.84 7.65 -4.45
CA ILE A 216 -18.81 8.69 -3.42
C ILE A 216 -20.19 8.76 -2.75
N ASN A 217 -20.20 8.65 -1.42
CA ASN A 217 -21.37 8.95 -0.60
C ASN A 217 -21.45 10.46 -0.38
N TYR A 218 -22.31 11.12 -1.13
CA TYR A 218 -22.57 12.56 -1.04
C TYR A 218 -23.55 12.96 0.07
N GLU A 219 -24.21 11.99 0.70
CA GLU A 219 -25.34 12.25 1.61
C GLU A 219 -24.89 12.32 3.07
N THR A 220 -24.00 11.42 3.48
CA THR A 220 -23.60 11.32 4.89
C THR A 220 -22.51 12.33 5.26
N CYS A 221 -22.81 13.20 6.23
CA CYS A 221 -21.82 14.13 6.79
C CYS A 221 -20.97 13.47 7.89
N TYR A 222 -19.82 12.92 7.51
CA TYR A 222 -18.86 12.36 8.49
C TYR A 222 -17.93 13.41 9.10
N SER A 223 -17.76 14.57 8.46
CA SER A 223 -16.89 15.65 8.96
C SER A 223 -17.52 16.46 10.09
N GLY A 224 -18.86 16.46 10.17
CA GLY A 224 -19.63 17.39 10.98
C GLY A 224 -19.71 18.81 10.39
N TRP A 225 -19.26 19.02 9.15
CA TRP A 225 -19.24 20.31 8.48
C TRP A 225 -20.06 20.33 7.21
N TRP A 226 -20.77 21.43 7.03
CA TRP A 226 -21.61 21.73 5.90
C TRP A 226 -21.19 23.07 5.30
N MET A 227 -21.26 23.20 3.98
CA MET A 227 -21.03 24.47 3.31
C MET A 227 -21.78 24.50 1.97
N ARG A 228 -21.87 25.68 1.37
CA ARG A 228 -22.35 25.79 0.00
C ARG A 228 -21.36 25.12 -0.94
N ARG A 229 -21.88 24.34 -1.89
CA ARG A 229 -21.04 23.59 -2.84
C ARG A 229 -20.18 24.53 -3.68
N GLU A 230 -20.78 25.60 -4.18
CA GLU A 230 -20.14 26.63 -5.00
C GLU A 230 -19.02 27.38 -4.28
N ASP A 231 -19.00 27.37 -2.94
CA ASP A 231 -17.92 27.98 -2.16
C ASP A 231 -16.66 27.10 -2.09
N GLY A 232 -16.73 25.83 -2.53
CA GLY A 232 -15.59 24.92 -2.53
C GLY A 232 -14.38 25.48 -3.28
N VAL A 233 -14.60 26.17 -4.41
CA VAL A 233 -13.52 26.77 -5.21
C VAL A 233 -12.72 27.83 -4.47
N LYS A 234 -13.28 28.44 -3.42
CA LYS A 234 -12.59 29.41 -2.55
C LYS A 234 -11.54 28.76 -1.67
N LEU A 235 -11.67 27.46 -1.38
CA LEU A 235 -10.68 26.68 -0.63
C LEU A 235 -9.65 26.03 -1.57
N ARG A 236 -10.13 25.42 -2.65
CA ARG A 236 -9.30 24.81 -3.68
C ARG A 236 -9.97 24.96 -5.03
N ARG A 237 -9.26 25.56 -6.00
CA ARG A 237 -9.77 25.77 -7.36
C ARG A 237 -10.29 24.48 -8.02
N PHE A 238 -9.65 23.34 -7.77
CA PHE A 238 -10.03 22.05 -8.35
C PHE A 238 -11.37 21.50 -7.82
N TYR A 239 -11.95 22.04 -6.75
CA TYR A 239 -13.34 21.72 -6.37
C TYR A 239 -14.39 22.30 -7.32
N GLY A 240 -13.98 22.99 -8.39
CA GLY A 240 -14.89 23.58 -9.38
C GLY A 240 -15.09 22.74 -10.65
N ALA A 241 -14.41 21.60 -10.79
CA ALA A 241 -14.48 20.76 -11.98
C ALA A 241 -14.48 19.27 -11.61
N PRO A 242 -15.13 18.39 -12.40
CA PRO A 242 -15.07 16.95 -12.18
C PRO A 242 -13.63 16.44 -12.21
N HIS A 243 -13.28 15.58 -11.26
CA HIS A 243 -11.92 15.07 -11.13
C HIS A 243 -11.90 13.75 -10.35
N LEU A 244 -10.80 13.01 -10.45
CA LEU A 244 -10.62 11.76 -9.71
C LEU A 244 -10.16 12.04 -8.28
N VAL A 245 -10.79 11.40 -7.31
CA VAL A 245 -10.43 11.43 -5.89
C VAL A 245 -9.82 10.09 -5.52
N VAL A 246 -8.65 10.09 -4.87
CA VAL A 246 -7.92 8.87 -4.48
C VAL A 246 -7.66 8.86 -2.98
N GLY A 247 -8.05 7.77 -2.32
CA GLY A 247 -7.92 7.60 -0.88
C GLY A 247 -6.48 7.54 -0.40
N HIS A 248 -6.13 8.37 0.57
CA HIS A 248 -4.83 8.38 1.25
C HIS A 248 -4.81 7.40 2.42
N THR A 249 -5.86 7.39 3.25
CA THR A 249 -5.90 6.63 4.51
C THR A 249 -6.73 5.35 4.40
N LYS A 250 -6.56 4.61 3.29
CA LYS A 250 -7.31 3.37 2.98
C LYS A 250 -6.45 2.10 3.16
N GLY A 251 -5.37 2.18 3.94
CA GLY A 251 -4.34 1.15 3.98
C GLY A 251 -3.45 1.20 2.75
N MET A 252 -2.74 0.10 2.46
CA MET A 252 -1.98 -0.09 1.22
C MET A 252 -2.92 -0.50 0.07
N ARG A 253 -3.99 0.28 -0.15
CA ARG A 253 -4.97 0.04 -1.21
C ARG A 253 -5.21 1.32 -1.97
N LEU A 254 -5.33 1.20 -3.28
CA LEU A 254 -5.80 2.30 -4.11
C LEU A 254 -7.32 2.19 -4.19
N VAL A 255 -8.00 3.15 -3.57
CA VAL A 255 -9.45 3.30 -3.67
C VAL A 255 -9.70 4.66 -4.28
N CYS A 256 -10.43 4.71 -5.40
CA CYS A 256 -10.72 5.96 -6.07
C CYS A 256 -12.13 6.01 -6.65
N ALA A 257 -12.62 7.22 -6.87
CA ALA A 257 -13.87 7.49 -7.55
C ALA A 257 -13.83 8.90 -8.17
N VAL A 258 -14.56 9.09 -9.27
CA VAL A 258 -14.68 10.40 -9.91
C VAL A 258 -15.74 11.24 -9.18
N ASP A 259 -15.35 12.41 -8.69
CA ASP A 259 -16.27 13.38 -8.11
C ASP A 259 -16.92 14.21 -9.21
N TRP A 260 -17.97 13.66 -9.79
CA TRP A 260 -18.79 14.35 -10.79
C TRP A 260 -19.56 15.56 -10.24
N ARG A 261 -19.80 15.60 -8.92
CA ARG A 261 -20.61 16.65 -8.29
C ARG A 261 -19.77 17.81 -7.77
N CYS A 262 -18.45 17.65 -7.74
CA CYS A 262 -17.47 18.65 -7.32
C CYS A 262 -17.74 19.12 -5.88
N TYR A 263 -17.79 18.18 -4.94
CA TYR A 263 -18.03 18.48 -3.53
C TYR A 263 -16.76 18.99 -2.85
N PRO A 264 -16.88 19.72 -1.72
CA PRO A 264 -15.72 20.09 -0.91
C PRO A 264 -15.21 18.87 -0.12
N TRP A 265 -13.89 18.68 -0.07
CA TRP A 265 -13.24 17.57 0.64
C TRP A 265 -12.25 18.07 1.71
N ARG A 266 -12.12 17.33 2.81
CA ARG A 266 -11.17 17.61 3.91
C ARG A 266 -9.95 16.69 3.91
N GLU A 267 -10.06 15.58 3.20
CA GLU A 267 -9.10 14.47 3.16
C GLU A 267 -8.98 13.97 1.71
N GLU A 268 -8.02 13.07 1.48
CA GLU A 268 -7.76 12.41 0.19
C GLU A 268 -7.01 13.26 -0.85
N TYR A 269 -6.51 12.56 -1.88
CA TYR A 269 -5.83 13.16 -3.03
C TYR A 269 -6.83 13.51 -4.12
N HIS A 270 -6.55 14.58 -4.85
CA HIS A 270 -7.35 15.09 -5.97
C HIS A 270 -6.48 15.19 -7.23
N LEU A 271 -6.88 14.49 -8.27
CA LEU A 271 -6.09 14.33 -9.50
C LEU A 271 -6.70 15.16 -10.62
N MET A 272 -5.96 16.19 -11.02
CA MET A 272 -6.31 17.05 -12.15
C MET A 272 -5.42 16.71 -13.34
N PRO A 273 -5.97 16.45 -14.54
CA PRO A 273 -5.14 16.15 -15.70
C PRO A 273 -4.25 17.35 -16.01
N ARG A 274 -3.02 17.07 -16.42
CA ARG A 274 -2.12 18.10 -16.95
C ARG A 274 -2.62 18.57 -18.31
N GLU A 275 -2.10 19.71 -18.76
CA GLU A 275 -2.45 20.27 -20.07
C GLU A 275 -2.20 19.25 -21.19
N GLY A 276 -3.17 19.12 -22.09
CA GLY A 276 -3.13 18.18 -23.22
C GLY A 276 -3.53 16.73 -22.87
N VAL A 277 -3.64 16.36 -21.60
CA VAL A 277 -4.04 15.00 -21.20
C VAL A 277 -5.56 14.85 -21.28
N GLN A 278 -6.03 14.00 -22.19
CA GLN A 278 -7.43 13.58 -22.28
C GLN A 278 -7.62 12.25 -21.57
N VAL A 279 -8.68 12.14 -20.76
CA VAL A 279 -8.87 11.03 -19.82
C VAL A 279 -10.22 10.38 -20.04
N ASP A 280 -10.24 9.06 -20.22
CA ASP A 280 -11.46 8.27 -20.03
C ASP A 280 -11.60 8.01 -18.53
N TRP A 281 -12.37 8.87 -17.87
CA TRP A 281 -12.58 8.79 -16.43
C TRP A 281 -13.13 7.43 -15.97
N GLY A 282 -14.01 6.79 -16.76
CA GLY A 282 -14.60 5.51 -16.42
C GLY A 282 -13.64 4.34 -16.62
N ALA A 283 -12.78 4.40 -17.64
CA ALA A 283 -11.71 3.42 -17.83
C ALA A 283 -10.63 3.56 -16.75
N LEU A 284 -10.18 4.80 -16.47
CA LEU A 284 -9.16 5.07 -15.46
C LEU A 284 -9.60 4.64 -14.06
N GLU A 285 -10.83 4.98 -13.66
CA GLU A 285 -11.37 4.61 -12.34
C GLU A 285 -11.44 3.08 -12.17
N ARG A 286 -11.93 2.36 -13.19
CA ARG A 286 -11.99 0.88 -13.17
C ARG A 286 -10.60 0.27 -13.10
N TYR A 287 -9.65 0.80 -13.88
CA TYR A 287 -8.27 0.34 -13.90
C TYR A 287 -7.61 0.51 -12.52
N LEU A 288 -7.68 1.70 -11.93
CA LEU A 288 -7.00 2.01 -10.68
C LEU A 288 -7.58 1.26 -9.47
N ASN A 289 -8.89 0.99 -9.45
CA ASN A 289 -9.50 0.13 -8.45
C ASN A 289 -9.28 -1.37 -8.71
N GLY A 290 -8.71 -1.75 -9.85
CA GLY A 290 -8.54 -3.13 -10.29
C GLY A 290 -7.48 -3.92 -9.51
N GLU A 291 -7.62 -5.24 -9.50
CA GLU A 291 -6.78 -6.16 -8.71
C GLU A 291 -5.30 -6.07 -9.04
N GLN A 292 -4.95 -5.84 -10.31
CA GLN A 292 -3.55 -5.74 -10.75
C GLN A 292 -2.82 -4.56 -10.06
N VAL A 293 -3.50 -3.41 -9.92
CA VAL A 293 -2.94 -2.24 -9.23
C VAL A 293 -2.83 -2.50 -7.73
N GLN A 294 -3.80 -3.21 -7.12
CA GLN A 294 -3.71 -3.59 -5.71
C GLN A 294 -2.54 -4.55 -5.47
N ALA A 295 -2.37 -5.56 -6.33
CA ALA A 295 -1.28 -6.53 -6.26
C ALA A 295 0.08 -5.86 -6.44
N TYR A 296 0.20 -4.93 -7.39
CA TYR A 296 1.38 -4.11 -7.61
C TYR A 296 1.81 -3.34 -6.35
N LEU A 297 0.87 -2.60 -5.74
CA LEU A 297 1.14 -1.83 -4.53
C LEU A 297 1.52 -2.74 -3.36
N GLN A 298 0.77 -3.82 -3.16
CA GLN A 298 1.02 -4.77 -2.08
C GLN A 298 2.36 -5.50 -2.24
N ALA A 299 2.75 -5.83 -3.48
CA ALA A 299 4.01 -6.49 -3.76
C ALA A 299 5.20 -5.59 -3.42
N LEU A 300 5.21 -4.35 -3.91
CA LEU A 300 6.33 -3.42 -3.73
C LEU A 300 6.46 -2.85 -2.32
N TYR A 301 5.33 -2.52 -1.70
CA TYR A 301 5.30 -1.70 -0.49
C TYR A 301 4.82 -2.43 0.76
N ARG A 302 4.30 -3.65 0.62
CA ARG A 302 3.82 -4.49 1.73
C ARG A 302 2.90 -3.69 2.65
N ASP A 303 3.26 -3.55 3.93
CA ASP A 303 2.55 -2.76 4.92
C ASP A 303 3.44 -1.63 5.51
N PHE A 304 4.38 -1.11 4.72
CA PHE A 304 5.37 -0.13 5.18
C PHE A 304 4.76 1.09 5.87
N THR A 305 3.59 1.50 5.39
CA THR A 305 2.80 2.56 6.01
C THR A 305 1.32 2.18 5.97
N PRO A 306 0.48 2.74 6.85
CA PRO A 306 -0.96 2.54 6.80
C PRO A 306 -1.66 3.36 5.70
N HIS A 307 -0.89 3.96 4.79
CA HIS A 307 -1.37 4.94 3.82
C HIS A 307 -0.85 4.67 2.41
N LEU A 308 -1.65 5.02 1.41
CA LEU A 308 -1.14 5.23 0.06
C LEU A 308 -0.50 6.63 0.03
N THR A 309 0.82 6.69 -0.15
CA THR A 309 1.54 7.98 -0.18
C THR A 309 1.48 8.61 -1.58
N LYS A 310 1.70 9.91 -1.67
CA LYS A 310 1.80 10.61 -2.96
C LYS A 310 2.88 9.97 -3.85
N THR A 311 4.04 9.67 -3.26
CA THR A 311 5.18 9.05 -3.94
C THR A 311 4.83 7.66 -4.51
N MET A 312 4.03 6.86 -3.80
CA MET A 312 3.53 5.59 -4.33
C MET A 312 2.55 5.81 -5.47
N LEU A 313 1.62 6.76 -5.29
CA LEU A 313 0.56 7.07 -6.24
C LEU A 313 1.10 7.60 -7.57
N GLU A 314 2.11 8.47 -7.53
CA GLU A 314 2.78 9.04 -8.72
C GLU A 314 3.35 7.95 -9.65
N ARG A 315 3.72 6.80 -9.11
CA ARG A 315 4.37 5.70 -9.83
C ARG A 315 3.42 4.63 -10.34
N VAL A 316 2.11 4.76 -10.09
CA VAL A 316 1.14 3.82 -10.65
C VAL A 316 1.11 4.02 -12.18
N PRO A 317 1.44 2.99 -12.98
CA PRO A 317 1.41 3.12 -14.44
C PRO A 317 -0.03 3.25 -14.91
N VAL A 318 -0.29 4.10 -15.91
CA VAL A 318 -1.59 4.24 -16.55
C VAL A 318 -1.48 3.75 -17.99
N PRO A 319 -2.27 2.73 -18.39
CA PRO A 319 -2.24 2.23 -19.76
C PRO A 319 -2.89 3.25 -20.71
N LEU A 320 -2.47 3.23 -21.97
CA LEU A 320 -3.07 4.08 -23.01
C LEU A 320 -4.58 3.89 -23.15
N SER A 321 -5.10 2.70 -22.84
CA SER A 321 -6.53 2.40 -22.86
C SER A 321 -7.36 3.17 -21.82
N ALA A 322 -6.72 3.84 -20.85
CA ALA A 322 -7.37 4.73 -19.89
C ALA A 322 -7.29 6.22 -20.30
N LEU A 323 -6.68 6.52 -21.45
CA LEU A 323 -6.56 7.84 -22.05
C LEU A 323 -7.42 7.92 -23.31
N LEU A 324 -7.82 9.14 -23.70
CA LEU A 324 -8.58 9.43 -24.92
C LEU A 324 -7.70 10.01 -26.02
#